data_AF-A0A9D4KUJ6-F1
#
_entry.id   AF-A0A9D4KUJ6-F1
#
_cell.length_a   1.000
_cell.length_b   1.000
_cell.length_c   1.000
_cell.angle_alpha   90.00
_cell.angle_beta   90.00
_cell.angle_gamma   90.00
#
_symmetry.space_group_name_H-M   'P 1'
#
loop_
_entity.id
_entity.type
_entity.pdbx_description
1 polymer ?
#
loop_
_entity_poly.entity_id
_entity_poly.type
_entity_poly.pdbx_seq_one_letter_code
_entity_poly.pdbx_strand_id
1 'polypeptide(L)'
;MRHDHRLTLLFKILHHLVDVDPGSILSQGDSRTREKSRLQQATPQSTVYNNSFYPRTINQWNQLPTLVTDSTCLEGFKTALAQLRASPSRTA
;
A
#
# COMPACT_ATOMS: atom_id res chain seq x y z
N MET A 1 -12.53 -7.08 -3.63
CA MET A 1 -12.68 -8.10 -2.55
C MET A 1 -11.34 -8.46 -1.90
N ARG A 2 -10.58 -9.50 -2.33
CA ARG A 2 -9.34 -9.92 -1.60
C ARG A 2 -8.16 -8.93 -1.66
N HIS A 3 -8.08 -8.10 -2.70
CA HIS A 3 -7.04 -7.09 -2.84
C HIS A 3 -7.25 -5.91 -1.87
N ASP A 4 -8.47 -5.40 -1.78
CA ASP A 4 -8.80 -4.22 -0.96
C ASP A 4 -8.63 -4.51 0.53
N HIS A 5 -8.98 -5.72 0.98
CA HIS A 5 -8.74 -6.13 2.37
C HIS A 5 -7.26 -6.13 2.73
N ARG A 6 -6.38 -6.53 1.80
CA ARG A 6 -4.93 -6.53 2.03
C ARG A 6 -4.36 -5.11 2.08
N LEU A 7 -4.77 -4.25 1.14
CA LEU A 7 -4.40 -2.84 1.13
C LEU A 7 -4.91 -2.10 2.37
N THR A 8 -6.14 -2.39 2.79
CA THR A 8 -6.73 -1.83 4.02
C THR A 8 -5.97 -2.30 5.26
N LEU A 9 -5.55 -3.57 5.30
CA LEU A 9 -4.75 -4.08 6.40
C LEU A 9 -3.37 -3.42 6.44
N LEU A 10 -2.72 -3.24 5.28
CA LEU A 10 -1.46 -2.51 5.19
C LEU A 10 -1.60 -1.05 5.66
N PHE A 11 -2.66 -0.36 5.24
CA PHE A 11 -2.98 0.99 5.74
C PHE A 11 -3.10 1.00 7.27
N LYS A 12 -3.80 0.03 7.85
CA LYS A 12 -3.94 -0.06 9.32
C LYS A 12 -2.60 -0.29 10.02
N ILE A 13 -1.72 -1.12 9.45
CA ILE A 13 -0.38 -1.37 10.00
C ILE A 13 0.47 -0.09 9.95
N LEU A 14 0.46 0.64 8.84
CA LEU A 14 1.18 1.90 8.66
C LEU A 14 0.71 3.00 9.62
N HIS A 15 -0.59 3.05 9.90
CA HIS A 15 -1.21 4.03 10.81
C HIS A 15 -1.29 3.53 12.27
N HIS A 16 -0.65 2.41 12.61
CA HIS A 16 -0.68 1.81 13.96
C HIS A 16 -2.11 1.57 14.50
N LEU A 17 -3.07 1.29 13.61
CA LEU A 17 -4.46 0.96 13.95
C LEU A 17 -4.65 -0.52 14.30
N VAL A 18 -3.58 -1.31 14.22
CA VAL A 18 -3.53 -2.74 14.57
C VAL A 18 -2.25 -2.95 15.37
N ASP A 19 -2.30 -3.84 16.36
CA ASP A 19 -1.16 -4.27 17.17
C ASP A 19 -0.23 -5.21 16.38
N VAL A 20 0.36 -4.68 15.31
CA VAL A 20 1.36 -5.32 14.48
C VAL A 20 2.45 -4.28 14.27
N ASP A 21 3.63 -4.53 14.82
CA ASP A 21 4.79 -3.67 14.59
C ASP A 21 5.28 -3.84 13.14
N PRO A 22 5.26 -2.79 12.30
CA PRO A 22 5.78 -2.87 10.93
C PRO A 22 7.29 -3.16 10.87
N GLY A 23 8.05 -2.89 11.94
CA GLY A 23 9.45 -3.26 12.11
C GLY A 23 10.36 -2.93 10.91
N SER A 24 11.43 -3.73 10.75
CA SER A 24 12.43 -3.60 9.67
C SER A 24 11.91 -3.99 8.27
N ILE A 25 10.64 -4.40 8.16
CA ILE A 25 10.05 -4.89 6.92
C ILE A 25 9.55 -3.74 6.05
N LEU A 26 9.11 -2.64 6.68
CA LEU A 26 8.54 -1.47 6.01
C LEU A 26 9.40 -0.23 6.32
N SER A 27 10.47 -0.04 5.55
CA SER A 27 11.18 1.24 5.55
C SER A 27 10.41 2.24 4.67
N GLN A 28 9.92 3.32 5.26
CA GLN A 28 9.40 4.45 4.49
C GLN A 28 10.55 5.04 3.66
N GLY A 29 10.29 5.34 2.37
CA GLY A 29 11.27 6.01 1.53
C GLY A 29 11.69 7.36 2.15
N ASP A 30 12.99 7.68 2.03
CA ASP A 30 13.59 8.89 2.60
C ASP A 30 12.74 10.14 2.27
N SER A 31 12.44 10.91 3.32
CA SER A 31 11.72 12.18 3.32
C SER A 31 12.20 13.24 2.31
N ARG A 32 13.40 13.07 1.72
CA ARG A 32 14.01 13.97 0.73
C ARG A 32 13.60 13.70 -0.72
N THR A 33 12.98 12.56 -1.04
CA THR A 33 12.52 12.27 -2.41
C THR A 33 11.00 12.45 -2.52
N ARG A 34 10.53 12.87 -3.70
CA ARG A 34 9.14 13.21 -4.05
C ARG A 34 8.11 12.06 -3.91
N GLU A 35 8.47 10.99 -3.18
CA GLU A 35 7.86 9.66 -3.13
C GLU A 35 7.67 9.17 -1.68
N LYS A 36 7.28 10.06 -0.76
CA LYS A 36 7.00 9.72 0.65
C LYS A 36 6.01 8.57 0.84
N SER A 37 5.13 8.34 -0.12
CA SER A 37 4.08 7.32 -0.04
C SER A 37 4.51 5.94 -0.55
N ARG A 38 5.74 5.80 -1.08
CA ARG A 38 6.28 4.50 -1.51
C ARG A 38 7.00 3.80 -0.39
N LEU A 39 6.67 2.52 -0.22
CA LEU A 39 7.31 1.64 0.74
C LEU A 39 8.49 0.95 0.06
N GLN A 40 9.66 1.00 0.70
CA GLN A 40 10.80 0.22 0.24
C GLN A 40 10.57 -1.24 0.59
N GLN A 41 10.83 -2.12 -0.36
CA GLN A 41 10.69 -3.56 -0.21
C GLN A 41 12.05 -4.21 -0.43
N ALA A 42 12.48 -5.07 0.51
CA ALA A 42 13.61 -5.95 0.26
C ALA A 42 13.26 -6.90 -0.89
N THR A 43 14.08 -6.93 -1.94
CA THR A 43 13.88 -7.78 -3.11
C THR A 43 13.99 -9.25 -2.72
N PRO A 44 12.90 -10.04 -2.84
CA PRO A 44 12.97 -11.44 -2.45
C PRO A 44 13.71 -12.25 -3.49
N GLN A 45 14.65 -13.08 -3.05
CA GLN A 45 15.33 -14.04 -3.95
C GLN A 45 14.50 -15.29 -4.26
N SER A 46 13.33 -15.47 -3.61
CA SER A 46 12.44 -16.62 -3.79
C SER A 46 11.04 -16.21 -4.23
N THR A 47 10.49 -16.97 -5.19
CA THR A 47 9.11 -16.83 -5.69
C THR A 47 8.06 -17.10 -4.61
N VAL A 48 8.38 -17.95 -3.62
CA VAL A 48 7.50 -18.22 -2.47
C VAL A 48 7.38 -16.97 -1.61
N TYR A 49 8.49 -16.30 -1.32
CA TYR A 49 8.49 -15.07 -0.55
C TYR A 49 7.79 -13.94 -1.32
N ASN A 50 8.00 -13.81 -2.64
CA ASN A 50 7.29 -12.81 -3.46
C ASN A 50 5.75 -12.90 -3.39
N ASN A 51 5.21 -14.09 -3.16
CA ASN A 51 3.77 -14.32 -3.05
C ASN A 51 3.20 -14.09 -1.63
N SER A 52 4.07 -13.85 -0.64
CA SER A 52 3.69 -13.53 0.73
C SER A 52 2.97 -12.18 0.84
N PHE A 53 2.31 -11.96 1.97
CA PHE A 53 1.49 -10.77 2.22
C PHE A 53 2.23 -9.46 1.97
N TYR A 54 3.38 -9.24 2.62
CA TYR A 54 4.12 -7.97 2.53
C TYR A 54 4.58 -7.65 1.11
N PRO A 55 5.44 -8.45 0.45
CA PRO A 55 5.98 -8.10 -0.86
C PRO A 55 4.90 -7.92 -1.92
N ARG A 56 3.86 -8.76 -1.88
CA ARG A 56 2.74 -8.64 -2.81
C ARG A 56 1.90 -7.39 -2.57
N THR A 57 1.64 -7.05 -1.30
CA THR A 57 0.78 -5.92 -0.94
C THR A 57 1.53 -4.59 -1.05
N ILE A 58 2.83 -4.57 -0.80
CA ILE A 58 3.70 -3.40 -1.02
C ILE A 58 3.80 -3.06 -2.51
N ASN A 59 4.01 -4.05 -3.37
CA ASN A 59 4.00 -3.82 -4.82
C ASN A 59 2.66 -3.21 -5.27
N GLN A 60 1.56 -3.75 -4.78
CA GLN A 60 0.23 -3.24 -5.02
C GLN A 60 0.00 -1.82 -4.48
N TRP A 61 0.53 -1.53 -3.29
CA TRP A 61 0.48 -0.20 -2.67
C TRP A 61 1.25 0.82 -3.49
N ASN A 62 2.44 0.47 -3.96
CA ASN A 62 3.30 1.35 -4.76
C ASN A 62 2.71 1.66 -6.16
N GLN A 63 1.73 0.88 -6.62
CA GLN A 63 0.97 1.16 -7.84
C GLN A 63 -0.21 2.11 -7.61
N LEU A 64 -0.56 2.42 -6.36
CA LEU A 64 -1.65 3.34 -6.06
C LEU A 64 -1.23 4.79 -6.34
N PRO A 65 -2.16 5.64 -6.81
CA PRO A 65 -1.92 7.07 -6.89
C PRO A 65 -1.65 7.65 -5.50
N THR A 66 -0.75 8.64 -5.43
CA THR A 66 -0.40 9.36 -4.21
C THR A 66 -1.63 9.92 -3.48
N LEU A 67 -2.63 10.38 -4.25
CA LEU A 67 -3.91 10.86 -3.73
C LEU A 67 -4.64 9.83 -2.85
N VAL A 68 -4.51 8.54 -3.17
CA VAL A 68 -5.13 7.45 -2.40
C VAL A 68 -4.29 7.15 -1.16
N THR A 69 -2.97 7.06 -1.31
CA THR A 69 -2.05 6.69 -0.23
C THR A 69 -1.88 7.78 0.84
N ASP A 70 -2.08 9.06 0.49
CA ASP A 70 -2.00 10.19 1.43
C ASP A 70 -3.31 10.41 2.23
N SER A 71 -4.27 9.50 2.12
CA SER A 71 -5.51 9.56 2.90
C SER A 71 -5.20 9.50 4.41
N THR A 72 -5.70 10.46 5.18
CA THR A 72 -5.44 10.55 6.63
C THR A 72 -6.37 9.66 7.47
N CYS A 73 -7.44 9.13 6.87
CA CYS A 73 -8.42 8.29 7.56
C CYS A 73 -8.79 7.04 6.75
N LEU A 74 -9.13 5.97 7.47
CA LEU A 74 -9.42 4.65 6.87
C LEU A 74 -10.64 4.65 5.96
N GLU A 75 -11.69 5.41 6.30
CA GLU A 75 -12.88 5.52 5.45
C GLU A 75 -12.60 6.29 4.16
N GLY A 76 -11.80 7.35 4.24
CA GLY A 76 -11.31 8.08 3.07
C GLY A 76 -10.52 7.18 2.14
N PHE A 77 -9.60 6.39 2.69
CA PHE A 77 -8.82 5.41 1.93
C PHE A 77 -9.70 4.37 1.21
N LYS A 78 -10.67 3.77 1.92
CA LYS A 78 -11.61 2.79 1.33
C LYS A 78 -12.45 3.41 0.20
N THR A 79 -12.92 4.63 0.41
CA THR A 79 -13.74 5.35 -0.58
C THR A 79 -12.91 5.68 -1.81
N ALA A 80 -11.68 6.16 -1.63
CA ALA A 80 -10.75 6.45 -2.72
C ALA A 80 -10.37 5.19 -3.52
N LEU A 81 -10.13 4.05 -2.84
CA LEU A 81 -9.92 2.76 -3.51
C LEU A 81 -11.15 2.30 -4.30
N ALA A 82 -12.35 2.49 -3.78
CA ALA A 82 -13.58 2.17 -4.49
C ALA A 82 -13.76 3.05 -5.74
N GLN A 83 -13.48 4.34 -5.63
CA GLN A 83 -13.53 5.29 -6.75
C GLN A 83 -12.49 5.00 -7.83
N LEU A 84 -11.25 4.67 -7.43
CA LEU A 84 -10.18 4.28 -8.37
C LEU A 84 -10.59 3.08 -9.23
N ARG A 85 -11.35 2.14 -8.66
CA ARG A 85 -11.89 0.98 -9.38
C ARG A 85 -13.11 1.30 -10.22
N ALA A 86 -13.94 2.22 -9.74
CA ALA A 86 -15.14 2.65 -10.44
C ALA A 86 -14.82 3.54 -11.65
N SER A 87 -13.62 4.12 -11.73
CA SER A 87 -13.15 4.82 -12.91
C SER A 87 -12.66 3.79 -13.94
N PRO A 88 -13.43 3.50 -15.02
CA PRO A 88 -12.86 2.78 -16.14
C PRO A 88 -11.79 3.69 -16.74
N SER A 89 -10.62 3.13 -17.01
CA SER A 89 -9.54 3.73 -17.79
C SER A 89 -10.09 4.64 -18.89
N ARG A 90 -9.83 5.95 -18.76
CA ARG A 90 -9.98 6.90 -19.86
C ARG A 90 -8.84 6.58 -20.83
N THR A 91 -9.15 5.75 -21.82
CA THR A 91 -8.33 5.50 -23.01
C THR A 91 -7.95 6.84 -23.64
N ALA A 92 -6.66 7.08 -23.78
CA ALA A 92 -6.06 7.99 -24.74
C ALA A 92 -4.74 7.37 -25.20
#